data_AF-A0A127EV04-F1
#
_entry.id   AF-A0A127EV04-F1
#
_cell.length_a   1.000
_cell.length_b   1.000
_cell.length_c   1.000
_cell.angle_alpha   90.00
_cell.angle_beta   90.00
_cell.angle_gamma   90.00
#
_symmetry.space_group_name_H-M   'P 1'
#
loop_
_entity.id
_entity.type
_entity.pdbx_description
1 polymer ?
#
loop_
_entity_poly.entity_id
_entity_poly.type
_entity_poly.pdbx_seq_one_letter_code
_entity_poly.pdbx_strand_id
1 'polypeptide(L)'
;MAEKEKSLTSELAAVAREALADIPADVFGLFGGDWLHQKRKLNLLELEKRFERLAKEKGLKPDPIAASPSIVLAIIAAAQDEDREALQELWARLLAAATDPRRAHSVRKSFIEIVKQFDPFDALVLDALGSIGTVPNAGVAIAQKLNRAGDEVIVSFINLERLGLVACAPHAASIDIGQVHIRVAGKELLRAVK
;
A
#
# COMPACT_ATOMS: atom_id res chain seq x y z
N MET A 1 -17.26 18.93 14.90
CA MET A 1 -16.98 17.72 14.10
C MET A 1 -15.48 17.56 13.83
N ALA A 2 -14.74 18.60 13.44
CA ALA A 2 -13.28 18.56 13.26
C ALA A 2 -12.47 18.12 14.51
N GLU A 3 -12.96 18.42 15.71
CA GLU A 3 -12.27 18.09 16.97
C GLU A 3 -12.27 16.59 17.30
N LYS A 4 -13.32 15.86 16.87
CA LYS A 4 -13.47 14.42 17.12
C LYS A 4 -12.64 13.57 16.15
N GLU A 5 -12.47 14.07 14.92
CA GLU A 5 -11.66 13.44 13.86
C GLU A 5 -10.15 13.56 14.16
N LYS A 6 -9.74 14.72 14.69
CA LYS A 6 -8.37 14.97 15.18
C LYS A 6 -8.02 14.13 16.42
N SER A 7 -9.00 13.83 17.28
CA SER A 7 -8.83 12.92 18.42
C SER A 7 -8.42 11.52 17.95
N LEU A 8 -9.08 11.03 16.90
CA LEU A 8 -8.93 9.66 16.45
C LEU A 8 -7.60 9.38 15.76
N THR A 9 -7.15 10.32 14.92
CA THR A 9 -5.83 10.25 14.28
C THR A 9 -4.75 10.30 15.34
N SER A 10 -4.91 11.18 16.34
CA SER A 10 -3.97 11.29 17.47
C SER A 10 -3.94 10.04 18.36
N GLU A 11 -5.07 9.37 18.55
CA GLU A 11 -5.21 8.14 19.34
C GLU A 11 -4.65 6.92 18.61
N LEU A 12 -4.97 6.73 17.32
CA LEU A 12 -4.37 5.68 16.50
C LEU A 12 -2.86 5.86 16.38
N ALA A 13 -2.41 7.10 16.18
CA ALA A 13 -1.00 7.43 16.17
C ALA A 13 -0.35 7.22 17.57
N ALA A 14 -1.09 7.42 18.67
CA ALA A 14 -0.58 7.13 20.01
C ALA A 14 -0.45 5.63 20.26
N VAL A 15 -1.47 4.84 19.91
CA VAL A 15 -1.43 3.36 20.01
C VAL A 15 -0.33 2.78 19.14
N ALA A 16 -0.16 3.30 17.92
CA ALA A 16 0.94 2.97 17.03
C ALA A 16 2.31 3.29 17.62
N ARG A 17 2.48 4.50 18.16
CA ARG A 17 3.73 4.94 18.79
C ARG A 17 4.08 4.08 20.00
N GLU A 18 3.11 3.77 20.85
CA GLU A 18 3.30 2.94 22.04
C GLU A 18 3.66 1.50 21.65
N ALA A 19 2.90 0.90 20.73
CA ALA A 19 3.15 -0.48 20.28
C ALA A 19 4.49 -0.66 19.53
N LEU A 20 5.06 0.43 19.01
CA LEU A 20 6.31 0.42 18.25
C LEU A 20 7.50 1.01 19.03
N ALA A 21 7.27 1.55 20.23
CA ALA A 21 8.32 2.00 21.14
C ALA A 21 9.15 0.82 21.70
N ASP A 22 8.57 -0.38 21.73
CA ASP A 22 9.19 -1.59 22.27
C ASP A 22 10.07 -2.38 21.27
N ILE A 23 10.30 -1.89 20.05
CA ILE A 23 11.19 -2.57 19.10
C ILE A 23 12.66 -2.22 19.45
N PRO A 24 13.49 -3.18 19.92
CA PRO A 24 14.81 -2.89 20.44
C PRO A 24 15.73 -2.26 19.39
N ALA A 25 16.39 -1.16 19.77
CA ALA A 25 17.39 -0.45 18.97
C ALA A 25 18.71 -1.24 18.76
N ASP A 26 18.82 -2.41 19.39
CA ASP A 26 20.10 -3.11 19.56
C ASP A 26 20.36 -4.13 18.45
N VAL A 27 20.64 -3.63 17.23
CA VAL A 27 21.38 -4.41 16.20
C VAL A 27 22.42 -3.54 15.44
N PHE A 28 22.40 -2.21 15.54
CA PHE A 28 23.23 -1.34 14.68
C PHE A 28 24.03 -0.28 15.44
N GLY A 29 24.79 -0.69 16.46
CA GLY A 29 25.69 0.16 17.24
C GLY A 29 26.86 0.82 16.48
N LEU A 30 27.01 0.58 15.17
CA LEU A 30 28.10 1.15 14.35
C LEU A 30 27.66 2.34 13.47
N PHE A 31 26.35 2.58 13.28
CA PHE A 31 25.82 3.65 12.40
C PHE A 31 24.89 4.66 13.09
N GLY A 32 24.82 4.64 14.42
CA GLY A 32 24.00 5.56 15.21
C GLY A 32 22.52 5.17 15.20
N GLY A 33 22.08 4.41 16.20
CA GLY A 33 20.68 3.92 16.31
C GLY A 33 19.60 5.01 16.20
N ASP A 34 19.96 6.28 16.42
CA ASP A 34 19.06 7.42 16.36
C ASP A 34 18.49 7.71 14.96
N TRP A 35 19.25 7.45 13.87
CA TRP A 35 18.79 7.83 12.51
C TRP A 35 17.59 6.97 12.05
N LEU A 36 17.60 5.68 12.37
CA LEU A 36 16.52 4.76 11.95
C LEU A 36 15.23 5.08 12.71
N HIS A 37 15.33 5.35 14.02
CA HIS A 37 14.19 5.81 14.81
C HIS A 37 13.65 7.14 14.29
N GLN A 38 14.52 8.10 13.96
CA GLN A 38 14.12 9.37 13.36
C GLN A 38 13.42 9.15 12.01
N LYS A 39 13.94 8.26 11.15
CA LYS A 39 13.37 7.96 9.84
C LYS A 39 11.98 7.33 9.97
N ARG A 40 11.82 6.32 10.84
CA ARG A 40 10.53 5.70 11.15
C ARG A 40 9.51 6.71 11.65
N LYS A 41 9.92 7.63 12.54
CA LYS A 41 9.06 8.72 13.02
C LYS A 41 8.59 9.63 11.89
N LEU A 42 9.49 10.01 10.96
CA LEU A 42 9.12 10.82 9.80
C LEU A 42 8.14 10.08 8.88
N ASN A 43 8.38 8.79 8.65
CA ASN A 43 7.49 7.95 7.84
C ASN A 43 6.09 7.82 8.46
N LEU A 44 5.99 7.69 9.79
CA LEU A 44 4.71 7.68 10.49
C LEU A 44 3.95 9.02 10.40
N LEU A 45 4.67 10.15 10.49
CA LEU A 45 4.06 11.47 10.29
C LEU A 45 3.55 11.65 8.85
N GLU A 46 4.26 11.10 7.87
CA GLU A 46 3.83 11.13 6.47
C GLU A 46 2.60 10.23 6.23
N LEU A 47 2.59 9.04 6.84
CA LEU A 47 1.44 8.13 6.83
C LEU A 47 0.20 8.81 7.42
N GLU A 48 0.34 9.48 8.57
CA GLU A 48 -0.74 10.22 9.25
C GLU A 48 -1.32 11.30 8.33
N LYS A 49 -0.47 12.14 7.72
CA LYS A 49 -0.92 13.18 6.77
C LYS A 49 -1.69 12.60 5.59
N ARG A 50 -1.20 11.51 5.01
CA ARG A 50 -1.87 10.84 3.87
C ARG A 50 -3.20 10.24 4.29
N PHE A 51 -3.24 9.60 5.45
CA PHE A 51 -4.47 9.06 6.03
C PHE A 51 -5.51 10.16 6.26
N GLU A 52 -5.12 11.28 6.87
CA GLU A 52 -6.03 12.42 7.11
C GLU A 52 -6.57 13.01 5.80
N ARG A 53 -5.70 13.16 4.79
CA ARG A 53 -6.11 13.59 3.45
C ARG A 53 -7.15 12.64 2.87
N LEU A 54 -6.88 11.32 2.88
CA LEU A 54 -7.79 10.30 2.36
C LEU A 54 -9.11 10.25 3.13
N ALA A 55 -9.06 10.40 4.47
CA ALA A 55 -10.25 10.44 5.31
C ALA A 55 -11.16 11.60 4.93
N LYS A 56 -10.57 12.79 4.74
CA LYS A 56 -11.29 13.99 4.31
C LYS A 56 -11.86 13.85 2.90
N GLU A 57 -11.06 13.40 1.94
CA GLU A 57 -11.47 13.25 0.53
C GLU A 57 -12.61 12.24 0.36
N LYS A 58 -12.58 11.13 1.11
CA LYS A 58 -13.57 10.05 1.01
C LYS A 58 -14.70 10.15 2.05
N GLY A 59 -14.72 11.21 2.87
CA GLY A 59 -15.68 11.38 3.95
C GLY A 59 -15.69 10.19 4.94
N LEU A 60 -14.52 9.63 5.22
CA LEU A 60 -14.38 8.50 6.13
C LEU A 60 -14.70 8.96 7.55
N LYS A 61 -15.40 8.12 8.29
CA LYS A 61 -15.52 8.22 9.74
C LYS A 61 -14.78 7.02 10.30
N PRO A 62 -13.46 7.14 10.54
CA PRO A 62 -12.72 6.01 11.03
C PRO A 62 -13.30 5.59 12.39
N ASP A 63 -13.32 4.29 12.65
CA ASP A 63 -13.80 3.71 13.89
C ASP A 63 -12.74 2.72 14.40
N PRO A 64 -12.03 3.04 15.50
CA PRO A 64 -11.02 2.16 16.07
C PRO A 64 -11.58 0.82 16.53
N ILE A 65 -12.88 0.76 16.86
CA ILE A 65 -13.54 -0.47 17.30
C ILE A 65 -13.79 -1.41 16.10
N ALA A 66 -14.02 -0.84 14.91
CA ALA A 66 -14.23 -1.62 13.69
C ALA A 66 -12.93 -2.22 13.14
N ALA A 67 -11.78 -1.68 13.52
CA ALA A 67 -10.49 -2.10 13.01
C ALA A 67 -9.91 -3.26 13.83
N SER A 68 -9.52 -4.36 13.17
CA SER A 68 -8.75 -5.41 13.85
C SER A 68 -7.40 -4.85 14.31
N PRO A 69 -7.07 -4.84 15.61
CA PRO A 69 -5.79 -4.29 16.09
C PRO A 69 -4.59 -4.96 15.41
N SER A 70 -4.68 -6.27 15.15
CA SER A 70 -3.60 -7.02 14.48
C SER A 70 -3.36 -6.58 13.03
N ILE A 71 -4.39 -6.10 12.32
CA ILE A 71 -4.26 -5.59 10.96
C ILE A 71 -3.68 -4.17 10.99
N VAL A 72 -4.22 -3.31 11.85
CA VAL A 72 -3.77 -1.92 11.99
C VAL A 72 -2.30 -1.88 12.38
N LEU A 73 -1.90 -2.62 13.42
CA LEU A 73 -0.51 -2.69 13.86
C LEU A 73 0.41 -3.22 12.75
N ALA A 74 -0.01 -4.23 12.00
CA ALA A 74 0.79 -4.77 10.90
C ALA A 74 0.97 -3.76 9.73
N ILE A 75 -0.06 -2.96 9.41
CA ILE A 75 0.03 -1.88 8.41
C ILE A 75 1.00 -0.80 8.88
N ILE A 76 0.84 -0.32 10.11
CA ILE A 76 1.66 0.77 10.66
C ILE A 76 3.12 0.32 10.79
N ALA A 77 3.36 -0.90 11.27
CA ALA A 77 4.70 -1.46 11.37
C ALA A 77 5.39 -1.60 10.01
N ALA A 78 4.66 -1.97 8.95
CA ALA A 78 5.20 -2.02 7.60
C ALA A 78 5.44 -0.61 7.02
N ALA A 79 4.53 0.32 7.29
CA ALA A 79 4.61 1.68 6.77
C ALA A 79 5.76 2.49 7.39
N GLN A 80 6.11 2.31 8.66
CA GLN A 80 7.26 3.02 9.26
C GLN A 80 8.60 2.62 8.63
N ASP A 81 8.71 1.39 8.10
CA ASP A 81 9.91 0.85 7.47
C ASP A 81 9.99 1.17 5.97
N GLU A 82 9.02 1.92 5.44
CA GLU A 82 8.93 2.32 4.05
C GLU A 82 8.95 3.84 3.93
N ASP A 83 9.69 4.39 2.98
CA ASP A 83 9.77 5.85 2.77
C ASP A 83 9.48 6.27 1.33
N ARG A 84 9.35 5.30 0.42
CA ARG A 84 9.09 5.55 -1.00
C ARG A 84 7.62 5.92 -1.17
N GLU A 85 7.40 7.04 -1.84
CA GLU A 85 6.12 7.76 -1.89
C GLU A 85 4.92 6.88 -2.29
N ALA A 86 5.07 6.09 -3.36
CA ALA A 86 3.99 5.27 -3.88
C ALA A 86 3.53 4.18 -2.88
N LEU A 87 4.46 3.65 -2.08
CA LEU A 87 4.16 2.64 -1.07
C LEU A 87 3.59 3.27 0.19
N GLN A 88 4.09 4.43 0.61
CA GLN A 88 3.47 5.24 1.67
C GLN A 88 1.99 5.57 1.37
N GLU A 89 1.69 5.93 0.12
CA GLU A 89 0.31 6.15 -0.32
C GLU A 89 -0.54 4.87 -0.22
N LEU A 90 0.01 3.74 -0.63
CA LEU A 90 -0.68 2.45 -0.59
C LEU A 90 -0.95 2.00 0.85
N TRP A 91 0.01 2.21 1.76
CA TRP A 91 -0.16 1.94 3.19
C TRP A 91 -1.24 2.83 3.81
N ALA A 92 -1.26 4.12 3.48
CA ALA A 92 -2.30 5.03 3.96
C ALA A 92 -3.71 4.61 3.48
N ARG A 93 -3.83 4.14 2.23
CA ARG A 93 -5.10 3.61 1.69
C ARG A 93 -5.54 2.32 2.39
N LEU A 94 -4.61 1.40 2.67
CA LEU A 94 -4.89 0.19 3.43
C LEU A 94 -5.33 0.51 4.86
N LEU A 95 -4.65 1.46 5.53
CA LEU A 95 -5.02 1.91 6.87
C LEU A 95 -6.43 2.52 6.87
N ALA A 96 -6.70 3.42 5.93
CA ALA A 96 -8.02 4.03 5.74
C ALA A 96 -9.13 3.00 5.51
N ALA A 97 -8.84 1.93 4.77
CA ALA A 97 -9.78 0.83 4.56
C ALA A 97 -9.98 -0.03 5.82
N ALA A 98 -8.91 -0.30 6.56
CA ALA A 98 -8.94 -1.10 7.78
C ALA A 98 -9.73 -0.41 8.90
N THR A 99 -9.76 0.91 8.91
CA THR A 99 -10.48 1.73 9.90
C THR A 99 -11.86 2.19 9.45
N ASP A 100 -12.28 1.91 8.21
CA ASP A 100 -13.62 2.23 7.71
C ASP A 100 -14.57 1.06 8.00
N PRO A 101 -15.61 1.21 8.85
CA PRO A 101 -16.54 0.12 9.18
C PRO A 101 -17.15 -0.60 7.98
N ARG A 102 -17.29 0.10 6.85
CA ARG A 102 -17.87 -0.45 5.61
C ARG A 102 -16.90 -1.38 4.88
N ARG A 103 -15.59 -1.26 5.15
CA ARG A 103 -14.51 -1.93 4.39
C ARG A 103 -13.52 -2.70 5.25
N ALA A 104 -13.55 -2.55 6.57
CA ALA A 104 -12.59 -3.16 7.49
C ALA A 104 -12.46 -4.68 7.31
N HIS A 105 -13.58 -5.37 7.05
CA HIS A 105 -13.62 -6.81 6.80
C HIS A 105 -12.95 -7.25 5.48
N SER A 106 -12.76 -6.33 4.53
CA SER A 106 -12.13 -6.59 3.24
C SER A 106 -10.61 -6.50 3.29
N VAL A 107 -10.04 -5.90 4.34
CA VAL A 107 -8.59 -5.84 4.52
C VAL A 107 -8.10 -7.15 5.13
N ARG A 108 -7.13 -7.79 4.48
CA ARG A 108 -6.60 -9.10 4.85
C ARG A 108 -5.14 -9.00 5.23
N LYS A 109 -4.68 -9.83 6.18
CA LYS A 109 -3.24 -9.94 6.50
C LYS A 109 -2.40 -10.28 5.25
N SER A 110 -2.93 -11.10 4.35
CA SER A 110 -2.26 -11.43 3.08
C SER A 110 -2.00 -10.22 2.19
N PHE A 111 -2.83 -9.16 2.25
CA PHE A 111 -2.58 -7.93 1.49
C PHE A 111 -1.37 -7.17 2.04
N ILE A 112 -1.18 -7.18 3.36
CA ILE A 112 -0.02 -6.57 4.00
C ILE A 112 1.25 -7.31 3.54
N GLU A 113 1.24 -8.63 3.58
CA GLU A 113 2.40 -9.45 3.15
C GLU A 113 2.70 -9.33 1.65
N ILE A 114 1.68 -9.10 0.82
CA ILE A 114 1.85 -8.82 -0.60
C ILE A 114 2.47 -7.44 -0.81
N VAL A 115 1.96 -6.39 -0.16
CA VAL A 115 2.44 -5.02 -0.36
C VAL A 115 3.86 -4.83 0.17
N LYS A 116 4.27 -5.55 1.22
CA LYS A 116 5.68 -5.58 1.67
C LYS A 116 6.67 -6.06 0.59
N GLN A 117 6.20 -6.78 -0.42
CA GLN A 117 7.01 -7.31 -1.52
C GLN A 117 6.91 -6.47 -2.80
N PHE A 118 6.26 -5.30 -2.74
CA PHE A 118 6.18 -4.39 -3.87
C PHE A 118 7.43 -3.53 -3.97
N ASP A 119 7.81 -3.24 -5.20
CA ASP A 119 8.52 -2.01 -5.50
C ASP A 119 7.53 -0.87 -5.75
N PRO A 120 7.96 0.40 -5.62
CA PRO A 120 7.08 1.56 -5.82
C PRO A 120 6.38 1.53 -7.18
N PHE A 121 7.08 1.04 -8.21
CA PHE A 121 6.52 0.96 -9.55
C PHE A 121 5.41 -0.08 -9.66
N ASP A 122 5.45 -1.17 -8.89
CA ASP A 122 4.39 -2.18 -8.84
C ASP A 122 3.08 -1.60 -8.32
N ALA A 123 3.15 -0.75 -7.31
CA ALA A 123 1.98 -0.05 -6.79
C ALA A 123 1.33 0.83 -7.88
N LEU A 124 2.14 1.55 -8.65
CA LEU A 124 1.67 2.42 -9.73
C LEU A 124 1.10 1.61 -10.90
N VAL A 125 1.76 0.53 -11.30
CA VAL A 125 1.30 -0.36 -12.38
C VAL A 125 -0.01 -1.04 -12.02
N LEU A 126 -0.14 -1.55 -10.79
CA LEU A 126 -1.37 -2.18 -10.32
C LEU A 126 -2.54 -1.19 -10.25
N ASP A 127 -2.33 0.03 -9.76
CA ASP A 127 -3.36 1.08 -9.74
C ASP A 127 -3.79 1.51 -11.15
N ALA A 128 -2.81 1.61 -12.07
CA ALA A 128 -3.05 1.89 -13.47
C ALA A 128 -3.89 0.79 -14.14
N LEU A 129 -3.52 -0.48 -13.95
CA LEU A 129 -4.27 -1.67 -14.40
C LEU A 129 -5.71 -1.62 -13.89
N GLY A 130 -5.89 -1.37 -12.60
CA GLY A 130 -7.21 -1.30 -11.98
C GLY A 130 -8.10 -0.16 -12.51
N SER A 131 -7.53 0.80 -13.22
CA SER A 131 -8.24 1.96 -13.77
C SER A 131 -8.59 1.78 -15.26
N ILE A 132 -7.75 1.09 -16.02
CA ILE A 132 -7.96 0.84 -17.46
C ILE A 132 -8.75 -0.46 -17.72
N GLY A 133 -8.79 -1.39 -16.76
CA GLY A 133 -9.42 -2.69 -16.92
C GLY A 133 -8.62 -3.63 -17.82
N THR A 134 -9.29 -4.60 -18.42
CA THR A 134 -8.65 -5.54 -19.37
C THR A 134 -8.65 -4.92 -20.77
N VAL A 135 -7.47 -4.54 -21.26
CA VAL A 135 -7.28 -3.98 -22.60
C VAL A 135 -6.21 -4.77 -23.37
N PRO A 136 -6.33 -4.89 -24.70
CA PRO A 136 -5.23 -5.35 -25.53
C PRO A 136 -3.99 -4.47 -25.31
N ASN A 137 -2.80 -5.07 -25.28
CA ASN A 137 -1.52 -4.36 -25.11
C ASN A 137 -1.44 -3.48 -23.85
N ALA A 138 -1.98 -3.96 -22.73
CA ALA A 138 -2.00 -3.24 -21.44
C ALA A 138 -0.61 -2.69 -21.03
N GLY A 139 0.47 -3.40 -21.36
CA GLY A 139 1.84 -2.93 -21.10
C GLY A 139 2.16 -1.59 -21.78
N VAL A 140 1.83 -1.44 -23.06
CA VAL A 140 2.06 -0.20 -23.82
C VAL A 140 1.19 0.93 -23.27
N ALA A 141 -0.08 0.66 -23.00
CA ALA A 141 -0.99 1.66 -22.45
C ALA A 141 -0.54 2.17 -21.07
N ILE A 142 -0.03 1.28 -20.23
CA ILE A 142 0.48 1.63 -18.90
C ILE A 142 1.80 2.38 -18.99
N ALA A 143 2.73 1.94 -19.85
CA ALA A 143 3.99 2.63 -20.09
C ALA A 143 3.76 4.08 -20.53
N GLN A 144 2.83 4.30 -21.47
CA GLN A 144 2.42 5.64 -21.91
C GLN A 144 1.79 6.45 -20.79
N LYS A 145 0.84 5.86 -20.04
CA LYS A 145 0.14 6.52 -18.94
C LYS A 145 1.09 6.95 -17.81
N LEU A 146 2.09 6.13 -17.51
CA LEU A 146 3.06 6.38 -16.45
C LEU A 146 4.30 7.14 -16.93
N ASN A 147 4.41 7.42 -18.24
CA ASN A 147 5.59 8.02 -18.88
C ASN A 147 6.90 7.27 -18.53
N ARG A 148 6.88 5.95 -18.73
CA ARG A 148 8.00 5.03 -18.43
C ARG A 148 8.28 4.08 -19.59
N ALA A 149 9.43 3.42 -19.54
CA ALA A 149 9.79 2.41 -20.54
C ALA A 149 8.89 1.17 -20.42
N GLY A 150 8.62 0.51 -21.54
CA GLY A 150 7.84 -0.73 -21.59
C GLY A 150 8.48 -1.86 -20.77
N ASP A 151 9.80 -1.96 -20.79
CA ASP A 151 10.54 -3.00 -20.06
C ASP A 151 10.36 -2.90 -18.54
N GLU A 152 10.31 -1.68 -17.98
CA GLU A 152 10.02 -1.46 -16.55
C GLU A 152 8.63 -2.00 -16.19
N VAL A 153 7.64 -1.80 -17.08
CA VAL A 153 6.27 -2.32 -16.88
C VAL A 153 6.25 -3.84 -16.94
N ILE A 154 7.04 -4.44 -17.82
CA ILE A 154 7.18 -5.90 -17.91
C ILE A 154 7.80 -6.48 -16.62
N VAL A 155 8.86 -5.88 -16.09
CA VAL A 155 9.44 -6.29 -14.79
C VAL A 155 8.38 -6.24 -13.69
N SER A 156 7.57 -5.18 -13.67
CA SER A 156 6.48 -5.05 -12.71
C SER A 156 5.39 -6.12 -12.89
N PHE A 157 4.99 -6.42 -14.12
CA PHE A 157 4.04 -7.50 -14.39
C PHE A 157 4.56 -8.86 -13.91
N ILE A 158 5.84 -9.15 -14.09
CA ILE A 158 6.47 -10.39 -13.60
C ILE A 158 6.36 -10.45 -12.06
N ASN A 159 6.66 -9.36 -11.36
CA ASN A 159 6.54 -9.34 -9.89
C ASN A 159 5.08 -9.47 -9.44
N LEU A 160 4.15 -8.73 -10.07
CA LEU A 160 2.72 -8.79 -9.76
C LEU A 160 2.12 -10.18 -10.06
N GLU A 161 2.62 -10.89 -11.07
CA GLU A 161 2.23 -12.27 -11.37
C GLU A 161 2.78 -13.24 -10.33
N ARG A 162 4.05 -13.10 -9.95
CA ARG A 162 4.67 -13.86 -8.84
C ARG A 162 3.89 -13.71 -7.54
N LEU A 163 3.36 -12.52 -7.27
CA LEU A 163 2.52 -12.21 -6.10
C LEU A 163 1.05 -12.66 -6.26
N GLY A 164 0.69 -13.26 -7.39
CA GLY A 164 -0.65 -13.79 -7.66
C GLY A 164 -1.71 -12.71 -7.89
N LEU A 165 -1.31 -11.48 -8.21
CA LEU A 165 -2.22 -10.35 -8.44
C LEU A 165 -2.66 -10.25 -9.90
N VAL A 166 -1.79 -10.65 -10.83
CA VAL A 166 -2.09 -10.69 -12.26
C VAL A 166 -1.75 -12.05 -12.87
N ALA A 167 -2.25 -12.30 -14.07
CA ALA A 167 -1.86 -13.39 -14.94
C ALA A 167 -1.41 -12.79 -16.27
N CYS A 168 -0.19 -13.13 -16.69
CA CYS A 168 0.37 -12.68 -17.95
C CYS A 168 0.24 -13.81 -18.97
N ALA A 169 -0.37 -13.52 -20.12
CA ALA A 169 -0.38 -14.43 -21.26
C ALA A 169 0.66 -13.96 -22.29
N PRO A 170 1.48 -14.88 -22.81
CA PRO A 170 2.45 -14.55 -23.84
C PRO A 170 1.75 -14.07 -25.11
N HIS A 171 2.41 -13.20 -25.86
CA HIS A 171 1.95 -12.86 -27.19
C HIS A 171 2.13 -14.06 -28.13
N ALA A 172 1.13 -14.39 -28.97
CA ALA A 172 1.20 -15.58 -29.83
C ALA A 172 2.37 -15.56 -30.83
N ALA A 173 2.93 -14.38 -31.11
CA ALA A 173 4.00 -14.17 -32.08
C ALA A 173 5.34 -13.69 -31.46
N SER A 174 5.45 -13.51 -30.13
CA SER A 174 6.70 -13.11 -29.47
C SER A 174 6.80 -13.62 -28.04
N ILE A 175 8.00 -13.55 -27.44
CA ILE A 175 8.24 -13.90 -26.03
C ILE A 175 7.69 -12.80 -25.09
N ASP A 176 7.18 -11.69 -25.64
CA ASP A 176 6.70 -10.56 -24.86
C ASP A 176 5.33 -10.81 -24.22
N ILE A 177 5.04 -10.10 -23.13
CA ILE A 177 3.75 -10.15 -22.44
C ILE A 177 2.68 -9.50 -23.34
N GLY A 178 1.74 -10.30 -23.84
CA GLY A 178 0.70 -9.87 -24.78
C GLY A 178 -0.60 -9.43 -24.09
N GLN A 179 -1.09 -10.20 -23.13
CA GLN A 179 -2.30 -9.86 -22.35
C GLN A 179 -2.04 -9.98 -20.86
N VAL A 180 -2.64 -9.10 -20.07
CA VAL A 180 -2.56 -9.11 -18.61
C VAL A 180 -3.96 -9.07 -18.03
N HIS A 181 -4.25 -10.02 -17.14
CA HIS A 181 -5.53 -10.11 -16.45
C HIS A 181 -5.33 -9.97 -14.94
N ILE A 182 -6.15 -9.15 -14.29
CA ILE A 182 -6.13 -9.02 -12.83
C ILE A 182 -6.81 -10.26 -12.21
N ARG A 183 -6.08 -10.99 -11.37
CA ARG A 183 -6.60 -12.14 -10.61
C ARG A 183 -7.51 -11.67 -9.49
N VAL A 184 -8.23 -12.61 -8.86
CA VAL A 184 -9.15 -12.30 -7.75
C VAL A 184 -8.44 -11.57 -6.61
N ALA A 185 -7.25 -12.02 -6.21
CA ALA A 185 -6.46 -11.35 -5.17
C ALA A 185 -6.12 -9.89 -5.55
N GLY A 186 -5.73 -9.64 -6.80
CA GLY A 186 -5.49 -8.29 -7.31
C GLY A 186 -6.73 -7.41 -7.31
N LYS A 187 -7.89 -7.95 -7.70
CA LYS A 187 -9.17 -7.22 -7.67
C LYS A 187 -9.58 -6.86 -6.25
N GLU A 188 -9.44 -7.79 -5.31
CA GLU A 188 -9.79 -7.57 -3.91
C GLU A 188 -8.84 -6.58 -3.22
N LEU A 189 -7.53 -6.66 -3.52
CA LEU A 189 -6.56 -5.65 -3.05
C LEU A 189 -6.92 -4.27 -3.59
N LEU A 190 -7.18 -4.14 -4.90
CA LEU A 190 -7.60 -2.89 -5.52
C LEU A 190 -8.91 -2.34 -4.91
N ARG A 191 -9.89 -3.21 -4.63
CA ARG A 191 -11.13 -2.82 -3.94
C ARG A 191 -10.89 -2.32 -2.52
N ALA A 192 -9.93 -2.90 -1.81
CA ALA A 192 -9.58 -2.45 -0.47
C ALA A 192 -8.97 -1.04 -0.50
N VAL A 193 -8.10 -0.75 -1.47
CA VAL A 193 -7.30 0.49 -1.49
C VAL A 193 -7.92 1.64 -2.31
N LYS A 194 -8.90 1.37 -3.17
CA LYS A 194 -9.60 2.40 -3.96
C LYS A 194 -10.68 3.14 -3.20
#